data_AF-A0A077JDW5-F1
#
_entry.id   AF-A0A077JDW5-F1
#
_cell.length_a   1.000
_cell.length_b   1.000
_cell.length_c   1.000
_cell.angle_alpha   90.00
_cell.angle_beta   90.00
_cell.angle_gamma   90.00
#
_symmetry.space_group_name_H-M   'P 1'
#
loop_
_entity.id
_entity.type
_entity.pdbx_description
1 polymer ?
#
loop_
_entity_poly.entity_id
_entity_poly.type
_entity_poly.pdbx_seq_one_letter_code
_entity_poly.pdbx_strand_id
1 'polypeptide(L)'
;MNKSDPNITLRLLPFFAGVLGSILLLINRFTTLTLTASQSRSDVVGVILNGVLILVGLIWHKVQPRSPDAVTLVGEQGFEFAPYLPEEIKKELAWASYLVLTNTVTKSLVVYYQGVVVLRRGILGINSQVIPGNILEKVLASKKPVYLVNLPLYPGRVEFDYLPENTQGVICQPLGNQGVLILGANVPRSYTKQDENWIKGIADKLADTLQTYLQ
;
A
#
# COMPACT_ATOMS: atom_id res chain seq x y z
N MET A 1 -17.63 9.14 4.75
CA MET A 1 -17.35 10.29 5.63
C MET A 1 -15.85 10.43 5.79
N ASN A 2 -15.24 11.46 5.20
CA ASN A 2 -13.81 11.72 5.36
C ASN A 2 -13.51 12.01 6.84
N LYS A 3 -12.58 11.26 7.42
CA LYS A 3 -12.07 11.48 8.78
C LYS A 3 -11.46 12.89 8.81
N SER A 4 -11.97 13.77 9.67
CA SER A 4 -11.43 15.13 9.84
C SER A 4 -9.96 15.02 10.25
N ASP A 5 -9.05 15.65 9.50
CA ASP A 5 -7.61 15.64 9.80
C ASP A 5 -7.37 16.36 11.14
N PRO A 6 -6.98 15.66 12.21
CA PRO A 6 -6.84 16.25 13.54
C PRO A 6 -5.70 17.28 13.60
N ASN A 7 -4.77 17.26 12.64
CA ASN A 7 -3.58 18.11 12.63
C ASN A 7 -3.73 19.34 11.72
N ILE A 8 -4.92 19.59 11.18
CA ILE A 8 -5.15 20.69 10.24
C ILE A 8 -4.80 22.06 10.86
N THR A 9 -5.16 22.26 12.13
CA THR A 9 -4.89 23.50 12.88
C THR A 9 -3.40 23.72 13.08
N LEU A 10 -2.65 22.66 13.43
CA LEU A 10 -1.20 22.72 13.62
C LEU A 10 -0.47 23.02 12.31
N ARG A 11 -0.95 22.48 11.19
CA ARG A 11 -0.34 22.70 9.87
C ARG A 11 -0.55 24.10 9.33
N LEU A 12 -1.67 24.74 9.68
CA LEU A 12 -2.01 26.09 9.25
C LEU A 12 -1.36 27.18 10.12
N LEU A 13 -0.86 26.83 11.30
CA LEU A 13 -0.28 27.79 12.25
C LEU A 13 0.86 28.62 11.65
N PRO A 14 1.86 28.06 10.95
CA PRO A 14 2.91 28.86 10.31
C PRO A 14 2.35 29.81 9.24
N PHE A 15 1.37 29.35 8.46
CA PHE A 15 0.72 30.16 7.43
C PHE A 15 0.00 31.36 8.04
N PHE A 16 -0.85 31.13 9.05
CA PHE A 16 -1.56 32.21 9.73
C PHE A 16 -0.62 33.17 10.45
N ALA A 17 0.42 32.66 11.11
CA ALA A 17 1.42 33.50 11.78
C ALA A 17 2.16 34.40 10.78
N GLY A 18 2.58 33.87 9.62
CA GLY A 18 3.25 34.65 8.58
C GLY A 18 2.34 35.69 7.91
N VAL A 19 1.06 35.36 7.67
CA VAL A 19 0.07 36.32 7.14
C VAL A 19 -0.21 37.43 8.15
N LEU A 20 -0.48 37.07 9.41
CA LEU A 20 -0.73 38.03 10.48
C LEU A 20 0.49 38.94 10.69
N GLY A 21 1.69 38.37 10.74
CA GLY A 21 2.93 39.13 10.86
C GLY A 21 3.15 40.10 9.68
N SER A 22 2.80 39.69 8.46
CA SER A 22 2.90 40.56 7.28
C SER A 22 1.93 41.75 7.37
N ILE A 23 0.70 41.52 7.81
CA ILE A 23 -0.30 42.57 8.02
C ILE A 23 0.16 43.53 9.12
N LEU A 24 0.66 43.02 10.24
CA LEU A 24 1.16 43.84 11.33
C LEU A 24 2.37 44.69 10.93
N LEU A 25 3.31 44.15 10.14
CA LEU A 25 4.43 44.93 9.60
C LEU A 25 3.97 46.02 8.64
N LEU A 26 2.97 45.74 7.80
CA LEU A 26 2.38 46.76 6.92
C LEU A 26 1.72 47.87 7.72
N ILE A 27 0.91 47.54 8.72
CA ILE A 27 0.28 48.53 9.61
C ILE A 27 1.37 49.37 10.29
N ASN A 28 2.38 48.72 10.89
CA ASN A 28 3.50 49.40 11.53
C ASN A 28 4.21 50.37 10.57
N ARG A 29 4.43 49.94 9.32
CA ARG A 29 5.03 50.78 8.28
C ARG A 29 4.17 52.00 7.95
N PHE A 30 2.86 51.84 7.81
CA PHE A 30 1.94 52.94 7.47
C PHE A 30 1.72 53.93 8.62
N THR A 31 1.83 53.49 9.87
CA THR A 31 1.64 54.35 11.05
C THR A 31 2.93 55.05 11.51
N THR A 32 4.09 54.66 10.97
CA THR A 32 5.39 55.24 11.35
C THR A 32 5.64 56.56 10.62
N LEU A 33 5.76 57.68 11.37
CA LEU A 33 6.01 59.02 10.82
C LEU A 33 7.48 59.26 10.46
N THR A 34 8.42 58.75 11.25
CA THR A 34 9.87 58.89 11.02
C THR A 34 10.55 57.54 11.07
N LEU A 35 11.21 57.16 9.97
CA LEU A 35 11.85 55.85 9.84
C LEU A 35 13.28 55.86 10.37
N THR A 36 13.55 55.06 11.40
CA THR A 36 14.91 54.85 11.91
C THR A 36 15.65 53.75 11.15
N ALA A 37 16.99 53.82 11.13
CA ALA A 37 17.83 52.81 10.47
C ALA A 37 17.77 51.43 11.14
N SER A 38 17.49 51.36 12.46
CA SER A 38 17.26 50.09 13.16
C SER A 38 15.91 49.47 12.77
N GLN A 39 14.86 50.28 12.68
CA GLN A 39 13.53 49.82 12.28
C GLN A 39 13.52 49.29 10.84
N SER A 40 14.16 50.00 9.90
CA SER A 40 14.29 49.54 8.50
C SER A 40 14.94 48.15 8.40
N ARG A 41 16.03 47.91 9.16
CA ARG A 41 16.69 46.59 9.20
C ARG A 41 15.79 45.52 9.81
N SER A 42 15.06 45.85 10.88
CA SER A 42 14.13 44.90 11.51
C SER A 42 12.96 44.55 10.60
N ASP A 43 12.44 45.51 9.82
CA ASP A 43 11.35 45.27 8.88
C ASP A 43 11.77 44.32 7.76
N VAL A 44 13.00 44.44 7.25
CA VAL A 44 13.55 43.52 6.23
C VAL A 44 13.59 42.09 6.78
N VAL A 45 14.13 41.90 7.99
CA VAL A 45 14.19 40.58 8.63
C VAL A 45 12.78 40.04 8.89
N GLY A 46 11.85 40.91 9.31
CA GLY A 46 10.45 40.54 9.55
C GLY A 46 9.73 40.09 8.28
N VAL A 47 9.92 40.78 7.15
CA VAL A 47 9.37 40.39 5.85
C VAL A 47 9.90 39.02 5.43
N ILE A 48 11.21 38.78 5.58
CA ILE A 48 11.82 37.48 5.27
C ILE A 48 11.22 36.38 6.15
N LEU A 49 11.14 36.61 7.46
CA LEU A 49 10.56 35.64 8.41
C LEU A 49 9.12 35.28 8.05
N ASN A 50 8.28 36.28 7.77
CA ASN A 50 6.89 36.06 7.39
C ASN A 50 6.76 35.30 6.07
N GLY A 51 7.60 35.62 5.08
CA GLY A 51 7.66 34.88 3.81
C GLY A 51 8.04 33.41 4.01
N VAL A 52 9.03 33.14 4.87
CA VAL A 52 9.44 31.77 5.23
C VAL A 52 8.29 31.03 5.93
N LEU A 53 7.61 31.67 6.89
CA LEU A 53 6.47 31.06 7.61
C LEU A 53 5.31 30.69 6.68
N ILE A 54 4.97 31.57 5.73
CA ILE A 54 3.96 31.29 4.70
C ILE A 54 4.38 30.10 3.85
N LEU A 55 5.63 30.08 3.36
CA LEU A 55 6.13 29.00 2.52
C LEU A 55 6.15 27.65 3.26
N VAL A 56 6.56 27.63 4.53
CA VAL A 56 6.51 26.43 5.38
C VAL A 56 5.07 25.93 5.54
N GLY A 57 4.12 26.82 5.82
CA GLY A 57 2.70 26.46 5.92
C GLY A 57 2.14 25.89 4.61
N LEU A 58 2.50 26.49 3.46
CA LEU A 58 2.12 25.99 2.14
C LEU A 58 2.72 24.62 1.81
N ILE A 59 3.98 24.38 2.20
CA ILE A 59 4.61 23.06 2.04
C ILE A 59 3.84 22.04 2.87
N TRP A 60 3.58 22.32 4.15
CA TRP A 60 2.87 21.40 5.05
C TRP A 60 1.44 21.10 4.60
N HIS A 61 0.79 22.01 3.89
CA HIS A 61 -0.52 21.78 3.31
C HIS A 61 -0.49 20.77 2.14
N LYS A 62 0.61 20.69 1.37
CA LYS A 62 0.68 19.84 0.17
C LYS A 62 1.07 18.37 0.43
N VAL A 63 1.48 18.01 1.65
CA VAL A 63 2.02 16.65 1.94
C VAL A 63 0.93 15.69 2.47
N GLN A 64 -0.20 15.59 1.79
CA GLN A 64 -1.13 14.47 1.98
C GLN A 64 -1.25 13.73 0.65
N PRO A 65 -0.57 12.57 0.50
CA PRO A 65 -0.82 11.69 -0.63
C PRO A 65 -2.31 11.32 -0.59
N ARG A 66 -3.04 11.58 -1.69
CA ARG A 66 -4.40 11.03 -1.80
C ARG A 66 -4.28 9.52 -1.76
N SER A 67 -4.92 8.90 -0.76
CA SER A 67 -5.08 7.45 -0.73
C SER A 67 -5.82 7.03 -2.02
N PRO A 68 -5.29 6.06 -2.78
CA PRO A 68 -5.97 5.63 -3.99
C PRO A 68 -7.36 5.08 -3.69
N ASP A 69 -8.30 5.29 -4.60
CA ASP A 69 -9.68 4.83 -4.41
C ASP A 69 -9.73 3.30 -4.39
N ALA A 70 -10.39 2.76 -3.36
CA ALA A 70 -10.60 1.34 -3.23
C ALA A 70 -11.77 0.89 -4.10
N VAL A 71 -11.53 -0.14 -4.91
CA VAL A 71 -12.56 -0.72 -5.78
C VAL A 71 -13.23 -1.88 -5.05
N THR A 72 -14.52 -2.10 -5.28
CA THR A 72 -15.18 -3.36 -4.87
C THR A 72 -14.79 -4.44 -5.87
N LEU A 73 -14.08 -5.48 -5.43
CA LEU A 73 -13.66 -6.55 -6.33
C LEU A 73 -14.87 -7.32 -6.87
N VAL A 74 -14.80 -7.69 -8.15
CA VAL A 74 -15.81 -8.49 -8.83
C VAL A 74 -15.50 -9.97 -8.64
N GLY A 75 -16.36 -10.69 -7.92
CA GLY A 75 -16.22 -12.10 -7.66
C GLY A 75 -17.02 -12.54 -6.44
N GLU A 76 -17.08 -13.85 -6.20
CA GLU A 76 -17.74 -14.42 -5.03
C GLU A 76 -16.74 -14.64 -3.90
N GLN A 77 -17.20 -14.49 -2.66
CA GLN A 77 -16.39 -14.84 -1.51
C GLN A 77 -16.35 -16.35 -1.35
N GLY A 78 -15.16 -16.95 -1.39
CA GLY A 78 -14.98 -18.39 -1.33
C GLY A 78 -13.75 -18.82 -0.55
N PHE A 79 -13.68 -20.13 -0.31
CA PHE A 79 -12.61 -20.79 0.40
C PHE A 79 -12.50 -22.24 -0.08
N GLU A 80 -11.54 -22.50 -0.94
CA GLU A 80 -11.40 -23.76 -1.68
C GLU A 80 -10.01 -24.36 -1.44
N PHE A 81 -9.97 -25.65 -1.14
CA PHE A 81 -8.74 -26.43 -1.02
C PHE A 81 -8.64 -27.45 -2.14
N ALA A 82 -7.40 -27.84 -2.46
CA ALA A 82 -7.20 -29.04 -3.24
C ALA A 82 -7.69 -30.29 -2.45
N PRO A 83 -8.44 -31.21 -3.09
CA PRO A 83 -9.13 -32.30 -2.40
C PRO A 83 -8.18 -33.34 -1.79
N TYR A 84 -6.96 -33.47 -2.32
CA TYR A 84 -5.96 -34.44 -1.88
C TYR A 84 -5.15 -34.00 -0.65
N LEU A 85 -5.35 -32.78 -0.14
CA LEU A 85 -4.56 -32.26 0.97
C LEU A 85 -4.91 -32.94 2.31
N PRO A 86 -3.91 -33.33 3.12
CA PRO A 86 -4.12 -33.74 4.50
C PRO A 86 -4.75 -32.62 5.34
N GLU A 87 -5.54 -33.00 6.36
CA GLU A 87 -6.22 -32.05 7.25
C GLU A 87 -5.27 -31.13 8.02
N GLU A 88 -4.07 -31.61 8.36
CA GLU A 88 -3.04 -30.77 9.01
C GLU A 88 -2.59 -29.62 8.10
N ILE A 89 -2.35 -29.91 6.81
CA ILE A 89 -1.98 -28.88 5.83
C ILE A 89 -3.15 -27.92 5.59
N LYS A 90 -4.39 -28.42 5.49
CA LYS A 90 -5.57 -27.56 5.32
C LYS A 90 -5.72 -26.59 6.48
N LYS A 91 -5.52 -27.02 7.73
CA LYS A 91 -5.54 -26.14 8.91
C LYS A 91 -4.47 -25.06 8.83
N GLU A 92 -3.27 -25.42 8.41
CA GLU A 92 -2.16 -24.48 8.29
C GLU A 92 -2.37 -23.45 7.18
N LEU A 93 -2.83 -23.90 6.02
CA LEU A 93 -3.24 -23.05 4.90
C LEU A 93 -4.44 -22.16 5.29
N ALA A 94 -5.40 -22.68 6.06
CA ALA A 94 -6.52 -21.91 6.60
C ALA A 94 -6.04 -20.81 7.55
N TRP A 95 -5.13 -21.13 8.46
CA TRP A 95 -4.59 -20.18 9.43
C TRP A 95 -3.79 -19.08 8.72
N ALA A 96 -2.86 -19.46 7.85
CA ALA A 96 -2.00 -18.50 7.14
C ALA A 96 -2.81 -17.57 6.23
N SER A 97 -3.74 -18.13 5.44
CA SER A 97 -4.58 -17.31 4.56
C SER A 97 -5.51 -16.38 5.32
N TYR A 98 -6.03 -16.81 6.48
CA TYR A 98 -6.82 -15.94 7.34
C TYR A 98 -5.99 -14.77 7.86
N LEU A 99 -4.77 -15.03 8.34
CA LEU A 99 -3.89 -13.98 8.84
C LEU A 99 -3.55 -12.96 7.76
N VAL A 100 -3.25 -13.40 6.54
CA VAL A 100 -2.96 -12.49 5.43
C VAL A 100 -4.19 -11.66 5.07
N LEU A 101 -5.36 -12.26 4.94
CA LEU A 101 -6.60 -11.55 4.54
C LEU A 101 -7.11 -10.57 5.62
N THR A 102 -6.81 -10.81 6.90
CA THR A 102 -7.31 -9.97 8.01
C THR A 102 -6.31 -8.92 8.47
N ASN A 103 -5.01 -9.17 8.34
CA ASN A 103 -3.96 -8.25 8.80
C ASN A 103 -3.30 -7.46 7.68
N THR A 104 -3.65 -7.69 6.42
CA THR A 104 -3.16 -6.92 5.27
C THR A 104 -4.33 -6.40 4.42
N VAL A 105 -4.00 -5.57 3.43
CA VAL A 105 -4.93 -5.06 2.41
C VAL A 105 -5.39 -6.10 1.39
N THR A 106 -4.91 -7.35 1.49
CA THR A 106 -5.26 -8.45 0.59
C THR A 106 -6.75 -8.77 0.66
N LYS A 107 -7.38 -9.00 -0.50
CA LYS A 107 -8.79 -9.41 -0.64
C LYS A 107 -8.97 -10.74 -1.35
N SER A 108 -7.97 -11.16 -2.14
CA SER A 108 -7.95 -12.45 -2.84
C SER A 108 -6.60 -13.10 -2.63
N LEU A 109 -6.58 -14.40 -2.36
CA LEU A 109 -5.37 -15.16 -2.07
C LEU A 109 -5.43 -16.49 -2.81
N VAL A 110 -4.35 -16.81 -3.51
CA VAL A 110 -4.16 -18.08 -4.21
C VAL A 110 -2.80 -18.65 -3.83
N VAL A 111 -2.75 -19.92 -3.48
CA VAL A 111 -1.51 -20.66 -3.21
C VAL A 111 -1.32 -21.65 -4.34
N TYR A 112 -0.22 -21.49 -5.07
CA TYR A 112 0.20 -22.37 -6.14
C TYR A 112 1.44 -23.14 -5.68
N TYR A 113 1.42 -24.46 -5.74
CA TYR A 113 2.53 -25.31 -5.28
C TYR A 113 2.63 -26.55 -6.17
N GLN A 114 3.84 -26.92 -6.61
CA GLN A 114 4.11 -28.10 -7.44
C GLN A 114 3.22 -28.22 -8.69
N GLY A 115 2.93 -27.11 -9.37
CA GLY A 115 2.15 -27.16 -10.61
C GLY A 115 0.63 -27.08 -10.40
N VAL A 116 0.15 -27.03 -9.17
CA VAL A 116 -1.28 -27.13 -8.83
C VAL A 116 -1.70 -26.05 -7.83
N VAL A 117 -2.98 -25.69 -7.89
CA VAL A 117 -3.58 -24.72 -6.95
C VAL A 117 -4.00 -25.48 -5.69
N VAL A 118 -3.31 -25.21 -4.57
CA VAL A 118 -3.57 -25.89 -3.29
C VAL A 118 -4.62 -25.18 -2.44
N LEU A 119 -4.73 -23.84 -2.59
CA LEU A 119 -5.69 -23.03 -1.86
C LEU A 119 -6.13 -21.82 -2.69
N ARG A 120 -7.43 -21.52 -2.65
CA ARG A 120 -8.00 -20.22 -3.05
C ARG A 120 -8.88 -19.69 -1.92
N ARG A 121 -8.72 -18.41 -1.55
CA ARG A 121 -9.53 -17.81 -0.46
C ARG A 121 -9.72 -16.31 -0.66
N GLY A 122 -10.89 -15.83 -0.23
CA GLY A 122 -11.25 -14.41 -0.29
C GLY A 122 -12.21 -14.18 -1.45
N ILE A 123 -12.06 -13.09 -2.18
CA ILE A 123 -12.85 -12.82 -3.38
C ILE A 123 -12.21 -13.58 -4.54
N LEU A 124 -12.90 -14.58 -5.06
CA LEU A 124 -12.37 -15.50 -6.07
C LEU A 124 -12.55 -14.94 -7.48
N GLY A 125 -11.54 -15.16 -8.33
CA GLY A 125 -11.68 -14.97 -9.78
C GLY A 125 -12.54 -16.06 -10.40
N ILE A 126 -13.02 -15.81 -11.62
CA ILE A 126 -13.85 -16.77 -12.38
C ILE A 126 -13.02 -18.02 -12.72
N ASN A 127 -11.75 -17.84 -13.11
CA ASN A 127 -10.86 -18.95 -13.39
C ASN A 127 -10.29 -19.53 -12.09
N SER A 128 -10.34 -20.85 -11.94
CA SER A 128 -9.79 -21.58 -10.79
C SER A 128 -8.38 -22.12 -11.04
N GLN A 129 -7.95 -22.17 -12.30
CA GLN A 129 -6.64 -22.69 -12.67
C GLN A 129 -5.62 -21.56 -12.75
N VAL A 130 -4.42 -21.83 -12.22
CA VAL A 130 -3.27 -20.94 -12.37
C VAL A 130 -2.42 -21.47 -13.49
N ILE A 131 -2.28 -20.69 -14.57
CA ILE A 131 -1.33 -20.95 -15.65
C ILE A 131 -0.17 -19.98 -15.44
N PRO A 132 1.02 -20.44 -15.01
CA PRO A 132 2.17 -19.57 -14.83
C PRO A 132 2.50 -18.85 -16.14
N GLY A 133 2.59 -17.52 -16.09
CA GLY A 133 3.16 -16.73 -17.17
C GLY A 133 4.56 -16.22 -16.77
N ASN A 134 5.03 -15.21 -17.49
CA ASN A 134 6.39 -14.68 -17.33
C ASN A 134 6.68 -14.20 -15.90
N ILE A 135 5.68 -13.70 -15.17
CA ILE A 135 5.89 -13.15 -13.83
C ILE A 135 6.02 -14.27 -12.80
N LEU A 136 5.10 -15.23 -12.78
CA LEU A 136 5.17 -16.38 -11.89
C LEU A 136 6.41 -17.22 -12.18
N GLU A 137 6.75 -17.46 -13.45
CA GLU A 137 7.97 -18.17 -13.83
C GLU A 137 9.23 -17.45 -13.32
N LYS A 138 9.28 -16.11 -13.44
CA LYS A 138 10.38 -15.32 -12.89
C LYS A 138 10.46 -15.43 -11.37
N VAL A 139 9.33 -15.43 -10.66
CA VAL A 139 9.31 -15.58 -9.19
C VAL A 139 9.81 -16.97 -8.79
N LEU A 140 9.35 -18.03 -9.47
CA LEU A 140 9.80 -19.40 -9.26
C LEU A 140 11.31 -19.56 -9.53
N ALA A 141 11.81 -19.01 -10.63
CA ALA A 141 13.21 -19.12 -11.03
C ALA A 141 14.14 -18.27 -10.14
N SER A 142 13.78 -17.01 -9.90
CA SER A 142 14.63 -16.07 -9.16
C SER A 142 14.50 -16.16 -7.65
N LYS A 143 13.43 -16.80 -7.15
CA LYS A 143 13.06 -16.88 -5.73
C LYS A 143 12.98 -15.50 -5.07
N LYS A 144 12.65 -14.48 -5.86
CA LYS A 144 12.45 -13.11 -5.40
C LYS A 144 10.99 -12.73 -5.56
N PRO A 145 10.39 -12.05 -4.57
CA PRO A 145 9.03 -11.58 -4.70
C PRO A 145 8.92 -10.54 -5.81
N VAL A 146 7.76 -10.53 -6.48
CA VAL A 146 7.39 -9.51 -7.43
C VAL A 146 6.14 -8.81 -6.93
N TYR A 147 6.21 -7.49 -6.81
CA TYR A 147 5.08 -6.65 -6.44
C TYR A 147 4.68 -5.76 -7.62
N LEU A 148 3.48 -5.99 -8.15
CA LEU A 148 2.83 -5.16 -9.15
C LEU A 148 1.92 -4.15 -8.45
N VAL A 149 2.42 -2.92 -8.34
CA VAL A 149 1.74 -1.84 -7.61
C VAL A 149 0.46 -1.33 -8.28
N ASN A 150 0.30 -1.55 -9.59
CA ASN A 150 -0.88 -1.14 -10.34
C ASN A 150 -1.08 -2.12 -11.50
N LEU A 151 -1.83 -3.19 -11.23
CA LEU A 151 -2.07 -4.27 -12.18
C LEU A 151 -2.77 -3.81 -13.46
N PRO A 152 -3.79 -2.91 -13.43
CA PRO A 152 -4.42 -2.38 -14.63
C PRO A 152 -3.46 -1.75 -15.66
N LEU A 153 -2.32 -1.20 -15.22
CA LEU A 153 -1.32 -0.61 -16.11
C LEU A 153 -0.36 -1.64 -16.72
N TYR A 154 -0.44 -2.91 -16.32
CA TYR A 154 0.50 -3.94 -16.74
C TYR A 154 -0.07 -4.73 -17.95
N PRO A 155 0.61 -4.75 -19.12
CA PRO A 155 0.14 -5.48 -20.30
C PRO A 155 -0.02 -6.98 -20.06
N GLY A 156 0.87 -7.57 -19.25
CA GLY A 156 0.85 -8.98 -18.89
C GLY A 156 -0.17 -9.35 -17.80
N ARG A 157 -1.11 -8.46 -17.44
CA ARG A 157 -2.11 -8.73 -16.38
C ARG A 157 -3.00 -9.93 -16.67
N VAL A 158 -3.09 -10.34 -17.93
CA VAL A 158 -3.84 -11.53 -18.39
C VAL A 158 -3.37 -12.82 -17.72
N GLU A 159 -2.14 -12.86 -17.22
CA GLU A 159 -1.61 -13.98 -16.43
C GLU A 159 -2.38 -14.19 -15.11
N PHE A 160 -3.05 -13.15 -14.58
CA PHE A 160 -3.73 -13.19 -13.28
C PHE A 160 -5.25 -13.35 -13.40
N ASP A 161 -5.74 -14.00 -14.45
CA ASP A 161 -7.17 -14.24 -14.70
C ASP A 161 -7.87 -15.09 -13.62
N TYR A 162 -7.10 -15.77 -12.78
CA TYR A 162 -7.56 -16.48 -11.58
C TYR A 162 -7.84 -15.59 -10.36
N LEU A 163 -7.47 -14.31 -10.42
CA LEU A 163 -7.87 -13.26 -9.47
C LEU A 163 -9.11 -12.50 -9.99
N PRO A 164 -9.81 -11.73 -9.14
CA PRO A 164 -10.85 -10.81 -9.60
C PRO A 164 -10.35 -9.89 -10.72
N GLU A 165 -11.14 -9.72 -11.79
CA GLU A 165 -10.73 -9.01 -13.01
C GLU A 165 -10.28 -7.56 -12.73
N ASN A 166 -10.90 -6.92 -11.74
CA ASN A 166 -10.61 -5.56 -11.32
C ASN A 166 -9.62 -5.46 -10.14
N THR A 167 -8.78 -6.48 -9.94
CA THR A 167 -7.66 -6.44 -8.98
C THR A 167 -6.73 -5.27 -9.30
N GLN A 168 -6.35 -4.50 -8.27
CA GLN A 168 -5.57 -3.27 -8.43
C GLN A 168 -4.08 -3.45 -8.15
N GLY A 169 -3.73 -4.34 -7.22
CA GLY A 169 -2.35 -4.64 -6.86
C GLY A 169 -2.16 -6.13 -6.64
N VAL A 170 -0.99 -6.65 -7.01
CA VAL A 170 -0.66 -8.07 -6.87
C VAL A 170 0.73 -8.26 -6.28
N ILE A 171 0.85 -9.09 -5.25
CA ILE A 171 2.14 -9.61 -4.77
C ILE A 171 2.23 -11.10 -5.10
N CYS A 172 3.31 -11.47 -5.76
CA CYS A 172 3.73 -12.85 -5.96
C CYS A 172 4.93 -13.12 -5.04
N GLN A 173 4.69 -13.80 -3.93
CA GLN A 173 5.69 -14.15 -2.95
C GLN A 173 6.11 -15.62 -3.15
N PRO A 174 7.41 -15.93 -3.32
CA PRO A 174 7.86 -17.32 -3.44
C PRO A 174 7.55 -18.12 -2.17
N LEU A 175 7.12 -19.37 -2.33
CA LEU A 175 6.95 -20.38 -1.29
C LEU A 175 8.01 -21.46 -1.48
N GLY A 176 9.17 -21.26 -0.86
CA GLY A 176 10.30 -22.17 -1.01
C GLY A 176 10.78 -22.28 -2.46
N ASN A 177 10.96 -23.51 -2.95
CA ASN A 177 11.48 -23.78 -4.30
C ASN A 177 10.41 -24.15 -5.33
N GLN A 178 9.19 -24.47 -4.88
CA GLN A 178 8.19 -25.16 -5.71
C GLN A 178 6.83 -24.47 -5.73
N GLY A 179 6.68 -23.32 -5.07
CA GLY A 179 5.40 -22.62 -5.05
C GLY A 179 5.49 -21.11 -5.01
N VAL A 180 4.32 -20.50 -5.15
CA VAL A 180 4.11 -19.06 -5.10
C VAL A 180 2.81 -18.78 -4.35
N LEU A 181 2.87 -17.86 -3.39
CA LEU A 181 1.74 -17.23 -2.74
C LEU A 181 1.37 -15.98 -3.54
N ILE A 182 0.18 -15.96 -4.13
CA ILE A 182 -0.31 -14.88 -4.97
C ILE A 182 -1.41 -14.13 -4.23
N LEU A 183 -1.24 -12.83 -4.05
CA LEU A 183 -2.12 -11.99 -3.24
C LEU A 183 -2.65 -10.84 -4.08
N GLY A 184 -3.98 -10.70 -4.16
CA GLY A 184 -4.67 -9.63 -4.86
C GLY A 184 -5.25 -8.60 -3.89
N ALA A 185 -5.00 -7.33 -4.16
CA ALA A 185 -5.53 -6.18 -3.42
C ALA A 185 -6.47 -5.34 -4.29
N ASN A 186 -7.42 -4.67 -3.64
CA ASN A 186 -8.44 -3.84 -4.27
C ASN A 186 -8.07 -2.35 -4.37
N VAL A 187 -6.84 -2.01 -3.98
CA VAL A 187 -6.27 -0.67 -4.03
C VAL A 187 -4.88 -0.76 -4.69
N PRO A 188 -4.48 0.16 -5.58
CA PRO A 188 -3.11 0.18 -6.08
C PRO A 188 -2.14 0.70 -5.00
N ARG A 189 -0.86 0.30 -5.07
CA ARG A 189 0.21 0.69 -4.13
C ARG A 189 -0.18 0.46 -2.66
N SER A 190 -0.92 -0.62 -2.40
CA SER A 190 -1.60 -0.86 -1.14
C SER A 190 -0.72 -1.49 -0.07
N TYR A 191 0.25 -2.32 -0.47
CA TYR A 191 1.14 -3.01 0.46
C TYR A 191 2.27 -2.10 0.94
N THR A 192 2.46 -2.08 2.25
CA THR A 192 3.59 -1.43 2.92
C THR A 192 4.77 -2.40 3.03
N LYS A 193 5.97 -1.88 3.35
CA LYS A 193 7.13 -2.73 3.66
C LYS A 193 6.88 -3.69 4.83
N GLN A 194 6.04 -3.28 5.79
CA GLN A 194 5.66 -4.14 6.90
C GLN A 194 4.80 -5.30 6.42
N ASP A 195 3.84 -5.04 5.52
CA ASP A 195 3.02 -6.09 4.90
C ASP A 195 3.89 -7.06 4.10
N GLU A 196 4.84 -6.56 3.30
CA GLU A 196 5.77 -7.40 2.53
C GLU A 196 6.59 -8.32 3.44
N ASN A 197 7.14 -7.80 4.54
CA ASN A 197 7.89 -8.59 5.51
C ASN A 197 7.00 -9.64 6.22
N TRP A 198 5.77 -9.26 6.55
CA TRP A 198 4.80 -10.16 7.17
C TRP A 198 4.40 -11.30 6.23
N ILE A 199 4.08 -10.97 4.97
CA ILE A 199 3.77 -11.92 3.90
C ILE A 199 4.95 -12.85 3.67
N LYS A 200 6.18 -12.34 3.64
CA LYS A 200 7.38 -13.16 3.54
C LYS A 200 7.51 -14.15 4.70
N GLY A 201 7.34 -13.70 5.94
CA GLY A 201 7.42 -14.59 7.11
C GLY A 201 6.38 -15.71 7.09
N ILE A 202 5.14 -15.39 6.68
CA ILE A 202 4.08 -16.39 6.51
C ILE A 202 4.43 -17.36 5.37
N ALA A 203 4.96 -16.85 4.27
CA ALA A 203 5.37 -17.67 3.13
C ALA A 203 6.52 -18.62 3.49
N ASP A 204 7.51 -18.16 4.24
CA ASP A 204 8.64 -18.99 4.71
C ASP A 204 8.13 -20.13 5.62
N LYS A 205 7.21 -19.85 6.54
CA LYS A 205 6.58 -20.87 7.40
C LYS A 205 5.76 -21.87 6.59
N LEU A 206 4.93 -21.37 5.68
CA LEU A 206 4.10 -22.22 4.81
C LEU A 206 4.96 -23.12 3.93
N ALA A 207 6.07 -22.60 3.40
CA ALA A 207 6.99 -23.37 2.57
C ALA A 207 7.57 -24.56 3.34
N ASP A 208 8.00 -24.36 4.58
CA ASP A 208 8.51 -25.42 5.46
C ASP A 208 7.44 -26.50 5.74
N THR A 209 6.21 -26.07 5.99
CA THR A 209 5.06 -26.98 6.19
C THR A 209 4.77 -27.78 4.92
N LEU A 210 4.68 -27.13 3.75
CA LEU A 210 4.38 -27.81 2.49
C LEU A 210 5.52 -28.76 2.07
N GLN A 211 6.77 -28.36 2.27
CA GLN A 211 7.94 -29.18 1.95
C GLN A 211 8.05 -30.42 2.85
N THR A 212 7.58 -30.36 4.10
CA THR A 212 7.63 -31.49 5.02
C THR A 212 6.58 -32.55 4.69
N TYR A 213 5.41 -32.13 4.21
CA TYR A 213 4.25 -33.01 4.06
C TYR A 213 3.91 -33.42 2.61
N LEU A 214 4.41 -32.70 1.60
CA LEU A 214 4.13 -32.95 0.18
C LEU A 214 5.39 -33.31 -0.62
N GLN A 215 6.32 -34.07 -0.01
CA GLN A 215 7.47 -34.64 -0.73
C GLN A 215 7.04 -35.72 -1.74
#